data_AF-A0A923Q7S9-F1
#
_entry.id   AF-A0A923Q7S9-F1
#
_cell.length_a   1.000
_cell.length_b   1.000
_cell.length_c   1.000
_cell.angle_alpha   90.00
_cell.angle_beta   90.00
_cell.angle_gamma   90.00
#
_symmetry.space_group_name_H-M   'P 1'
#
loop_
_entity.id
_entity.type
_entity.pdbx_description
1 polymer ?
#
loop_
_entity_poly.entity_id
_entity_poly.type
_entity_poly.pdbx_seq_one_letter_code
_entity_poly.pdbx_strand_id
1 'polypeptide(L)' 'MTRSVLLLAHTGRDAAAVAARTAVARLHGAGVEVGMLAEEAKDSGLVGVTACDDGPGSA' A
#
# COMPACT_ATOMS: atom_id res chain seq x y z
N MET A 1 -6.03 19.15 6.78
CA MET A 1 -4.78 18.40 6.51
C MET A 1 -5.15 16.94 6.38
N THR A 2 -4.92 16.34 5.22
CA THR A 2 -5.05 14.90 5.01
C THR A 2 -3.84 14.21 5.63
N ARG A 3 -4.09 13.15 6.40
CA ARG A 3 -3.01 12.32 6.98
C ARG A 3 -2.63 11.28 5.95
N SER A 4 -1.34 11.01 5.78
CA SER A 4 -0.85 10.00 4.84
C SER A 4 0.13 9.04 5.52
N VAL A 5 0.17 7.80 5.02
CA VAL A 5 1.09 6.75 5.48
C VAL A 5 1.65 5.96 4.29
N LEU A 6 2.87 5.43 4.45
CA LEU A 6 3.44 4.46 3.51
C LEU A 6 3.23 3.05 4.07
N LEU A 7 2.62 2.18 3.27
CA LEU A 7 2.40 0.78 3.64
C LEU A 7 3.40 -0.12 2.90
N LEU A 8 4.32 -0.74 3.65
CA LEU A 8 5.21 -1.78 3.15
C LEU A 8 4.62 -3.16 3.47
N ALA A 9 4.45 -3.99 2.45
CA ALA A 9 3.97 -5.36 2.62
C ALA A 9 4.78 -6.32 1.73
N HIS A 10 5.27 -7.42 2.30
CA HIS A 10 5.86 -8.50 1.51
C HIS A 10 4.75 -9.33 0.86
N THR A 11 4.45 -9.01 -0.40
CA THR A 11 3.32 -9.55 -1.17
C THR A 11 3.48 -11.02 -1.59
N GLY A 12 4.69 -11.59 -1.47
CA GLY A 12 4.96 -13.01 -1.76
C GLY A 12 4.29 -14.04 -0.83
N ARG A 13 3.41 -13.60 0.08
CA ARG A 13 2.59 -14.48 0.94
C ARG A 13 1.13 -14.02 0.91
N ASP A 14 0.21 -14.93 0.60
CA ASP A 14 -1.23 -14.63 0.51
C ASP A 14 -1.80 -13.96 1.77
N ALA A 15 -1.36 -14.42 2.94
CA ALA A 15 -1.79 -13.85 4.22
C ALA A 15 -1.37 -12.37 4.37
N ALA A 16 -0.20 -11.98 3.85
CA ALA A 16 0.27 -10.60 3.88
C ALA A 16 -0.53 -9.74 2.91
N ALA A 17 -0.89 -10.25 1.72
CA ALA A 17 -1.75 -9.53 0.78
C ALA A 17 -3.17 -9.30 1.36
N VAL A 18 -3.75 -10.31 2.03
CA VAL A 18 -5.04 -10.16 2.74
C VAL A 18 -4.95 -9.11 3.86
N ALA A 19 -3.87 -9.14 4.64
CA ALA A 19 -3.64 -8.17 5.71
C ALA A 19 -3.46 -6.75 5.16
N ALA A 20 -2.71 -6.59 4.07
CA ALA A 20 -2.51 -5.30 3.40
C ALA A 20 -3.83 -4.71 2.89
N ARG A 21 -4.66 -5.52 2.21
CA ARG A 21 -6.02 -5.11 1.80
C ARG A 21 -6.89 -4.66 2.97
N THR A 22 -6.85 -5.41 4.07
CA THR A 22 -7.60 -5.06 5.28
C THR A 22 -7.11 -3.75 5.90
N ALA A 23 -5.79 -3.53 5.94
CA ALA A 23 -5.19 -2.31 6.47
C ALA A 23 -5.56 -1.09 5.63
N VAL A 24 -5.43 -1.17 4.30
CA VAL A 24 -5.79 -0.09 3.37
C VAL A 24 -7.25 0.30 3.51
N ALA A 25 -8.17 -0.67 3.55
CA ALA A 25 -9.60 -0.40 3.72
C ALA A 25 -9.90 0.37 5.01
N ARG A 26 -9.25 -0.01 6.12
CA ARG A 26 -9.41 0.67 7.42
C ARG A 26 -8.85 2.09 7.41
N LEU A 27 -7.67 2.28 6.82
CA LEU A 27 -7.01 3.59 6.72
C LEU A 27 -7.84 4.55 5.85
N HIS A 28 -8.32 4.09 4.68
CA HIS A 28 -9.23 4.87 3.84
C HIS A 28 -10.53 5.20 4.57
N GLY A 29 -11.12 4.25 5.30
CA GLY A 29 -12.31 4.49 6.13
C GLY A 29 -12.10 5.53 7.23
N ALA A 30 -10.84 5.73 7.66
CA ALA A 30 -10.45 6.77 8.61
C ALA A 30 -10.04 8.10 7.95
N GLY A 31 -10.15 8.21 6.62
CA GLY A 31 -9.73 9.39 5.86
C GLY A 31 -8.21 9.57 5.78
N VAL A 32 -7.45 8.48 5.91
CA VAL A 32 -5.99 8.46 5.76
C VAL A 32 -5.64 7.99 4.36
N GLU A 33 -4.81 8.75 3.66
CA GLU A 33 -4.28 8.37 2.35
C GLU A 33 -3.16 7.34 2.50
N VAL A 34 -3.15 6.34 1.63
CA VAL A 34 -2.14 5.27 1.68
C VAL A 34 -1.28 5.29 0.44
N GLY A 35 0.03 5.44 0.63
CA GLY A 35 1.04 5.22 -0.39
C GLY A 35 1.54 3.77 -0.37
N MET A 36 1.86 3.24 -1.55
CA MET A 36 2.49 1.93 -1.72
C MET A 36 3.33 1.94 -3.00
N LEU A 37 4.39 1.14 -3.05
CA LEU A 37 5.14 0.91 -4.28
C LEU A 37 4.23 0.35 -5.38
N ALA A 38 4.48 0.77 -6.62
CA ALA A 38 3.58 0.49 -7.74
C ALA A 38 3.45 -1.01 -8.04
N GLU A 39 4.53 -1.78 -7.93
CA GLU A 39 4.54 -3.21 -8.20
C GLU A 39 3.81 -3.99 -7.09
N GLU A 40 4.05 -3.66 -5.83
CA GLU A 40 3.39 -4.28 -4.68
C GLU A 40 1.89 -4.01 -4.67
N ALA A 41 1.47 -2.82 -5.12
CA ALA A 41 0.06 -2.49 -5.27
C ALA A 41 -0.61 -3.38 -6.33
N LYS A 42 0.07 -3.64 -7.46
CA LYS A 42 -0.40 -4.56 -8.51
C LYS A 42 -0.48 -5.99 -8.00
N ASP A 43 0.58 -6.48 -7.38
CA ASP A 43 0.66 -7.85 -6.85
C ASP A 43 -0.42 -8.14 -5.79
N SER A 44 -0.73 -7.13 -4.97
CA SER A 44 -1.75 -7.26 -3.92
C SER A 44 -3.18 -7.05 -4.41
N GLY A 45 -3.36 -6.61 -5.67
CA GLY A 45 -4.66 -6.21 -6.23
C GLY A 45 -5.28 -5.01 -5.50
N LEU A 46 -4.43 -4.10 -4.98
CA LEU A 46 -4.86 -2.95 -4.21
C LEU A 46 -5.24 -1.78 -5.13
N VAL A 47 -6.42 -1.20 -4.87
CA VAL A 47 -6.93 -0.03 -5.60
C VAL A 47 -7.07 1.16 -4.66
N GLY A 48 -6.95 2.38 -5.21
CA GLY A 48 -7.09 3.62 -4.45
C GLY A 48 -5.90 3.97 -3.56
N VAL A 49 -4.77 3.26 -3.70
CA VAL A 49 -3.49 3.65 -3.10
C VAL A 49 -2.72 4.56 -4.05
N THR A 50 -1.95 5.49 -3.51
CA THR A 50 -1.04 6.34 -4.28
C THR A 50 0.22 5.53 -4.57
N ALA A 51 0.53 5.35 -5.86
CA ALA A 51 1.79 4.74 -6.27
C ALA A 51 2.95 5.65 -5.86
N CYS A 52 3.90 5.10 -5.11
CA CYS A 52 5.17 5.74 -4.80
C CYS A 52 6.24 5.20 -5.74
N ASP A 53 7.07 6.09 -6.27
CA ASP A 53 8.26 5.69 -7.01
C ASP A 53 9.30 5.15 -6.03
N ASP A 54 9.94 4.04 -6.38
CA ASP A 54 11.22 3.67 -5.83
C ASP A 54 12.19 4.78 -6.22
N GLY A 55 12.52 5.68 -5.29
CA GLY A 55 13.55 6.69 -5.51
C GLY A 55 14.87 6.06 -5.98
N PRO A 56 15.90 6.86 -6.33
CA PRO A 56 17.13 6.40 -7.00
C PRO A 56 18.08 5.53 -6.13
N GLY A 57 17.58 4.57 -5.35
CA GLY A 57 18.36 3.74 -4.43
C GLY A 57 17.83 2.33 -4.15
N SER A 58 16.78 1.85 -4.82
CA SER A 58 16.37 0.44 -4.71
C SER A 58 16.98 -0.35 -5.88
N ALA A 59 18.04 -1.10 -5.59
CA ALA A 59 18.76 -1.99 -6.51
C ALA A 59 18.38 -3.47 -6.30
#